data_AF-A0AAV4Z0T2-F1
#
_entry.id   AF-A0AAV4Z0T2-F1
#
_cell.length_a   1.000
_cell.length_b   1.000
_cell.length_c   1.000
_cell.angle_alpha   90.00
_cell.angle_beta   90.00
_cell.angle_gamma   90.00
#
_symmetry.space_group_name_H-M   'P 1'
#
loop_
_entity.id
_entity.type
_entity.pdbx_description
1 polymer ?
#
loop_
_entity_poly.entity_id
_entity_poly.type
_entity_poly.pdbx_seq_one_letter_code
_entity_poly.pdbx_strand_id
1 'polypeptide(L)'
;MNNYKKGFTLIELMIAIVLGLLISAAALTVYLTAQRSLSLQNAMGELQQNGIFGLNQITYDLRHVNLNTASAQIINPRVVGSGIIFNHRNLPSSLSGISSDFFTSFELAEGATTDNSDQLTVQYVPQYLTTTSYVDSDNDEKNDITISKKNSEQYDCEGNKIEFEEEFPGDEADHGSGAPETADRVIVQRYYISEIKDSKNKSFNPQRYALFCDAGFYQENDTIINGLGTGAQQLMQDVDAFKFLLGVRQKSNGKLSYLTVNEYKDLMPKEDPTDVNAEIYNIVSIKLALLMRSSNPVGANEHINNNKTFITFGDQLEANVKDAKYTLSLSNDQKTSSKYLRQVVSQVVAFRNTLGEAQ
;
A
#
# COMPACT_ATOMS: atom_id res chain seq x y z
N MET A 1 -89.52 -10.93 -9.43
CA MET A 1 -88.23 -11.65 -9.47
C MET A 1 -87.32 -11.08 -8.39
N ASN A 2 -87.27 -11.70 -7.21
CA ASN A 2 -86.34 -11.31 -6.16
C ASN A 2 -85.00 -12.01 -6.41
N ASN A 3 -84.01 -11.25 -6.87
CA ASN A 3 -82.63 -11.71 -6.91
C ASN A 3 -82.09 -11.73 -5.47
N TYR A 4 -82.02 -12.91 -4.85
CA TYR A 4 -81.26 -13.10 -3.62
C TYR A 4 -79.78 -12.80 -3.92
N LYS A 5 -79.28 -11.65 -3.48
CA LYS A 5 -77.83 -11.40 -3.45
C LYS A 5 -77.24 -12.32 -2.39
N LYS A 6 -76.58 -13.40 -2.82
CA LYS A 6 -75.79 -14.27 -1.94
C LYS A 6 -74.63 -13.44 -1.39
N GLY A 7 -74.61 -13.21 -0.09
CA GLY A 7 -73.47 -12.60 0.61
C GLY A 7 -72.31 -13.58 0.74
N PHE A 8 -71.09 -13.05 0.87
CA PHE A 8 -69.88 -13.85 1.09
C PHE A 8 -69.99 -14.68 2.36
N THR A 9 -69.53 -15.93 2.29
CA THR A 9 -69.42 -16.78 3.47
C THR A 9 -68.19 -16.40 4.30
N LEU A 10 -68.27 -16.57 5.62
CA LEU A 10 -67.14 -16.31 6.51
C LEU A 10 -65.92 -17.19 6.13
N ILE A 11 -66.16 -18.39 5.59
CA ILE A 11 -65.11 -19.30 5.14
C ILE A 11 -64.42 -18.82 3.85
N GLU A 12 -65.14 -18.23 2.89
CA GLU A 12 -64.52 -17.60 1.72
C GLU A 12 -63.61 -16.43 2.12
N LEU A 13 -64.02 -15.63 3.11
CA LEU A 13 -63.18 -14.54 3.64
C LEU A 13 -61.90 -15.09 4.29
N MET A 14 -62.02 -16.13 5.11
CA MET A 14 -60.86 -16.76 5.75
C MET A 14 -59.89 -17.34 4.70
N ILE A 15 -60.42 -18.02 3.68
CA ILE A 15 -59.61 -18.57 2.59
C ILE A 15 -58.92 -17.45 1.80
N ALA A 16 -59.63 -16.36 1.48
CA ALA A 16 -59.06 -15.22 0.75
C ALA A 16 -57.93 -14.54 1.53
N ILE A 17 -58.09 -14.35 2.85
CA ILE A 17 -57.06 -13.74 3.70
C ILE A 17 -55.83 -14.66 3.78
N VAL A 18 -56.03 -15.97 3.97
CA VAL A 18 -54.92 -16.94 4.04
C VAL A 18 -54.15 -16.99 2.72
N LEU A 19 -54.85 -17.05 1.58
CA LEU A 19 -54.22 -17.06 0.26
C LEU A 19 -53.49 -15.73 -0.03
N GLY A 20 -54.10 -14.59 0.31
CA GLY A 20 -53.46 -13.28 0.17
C GLY A 20 -52.19 -13.15 1.02
N LEU A 21 -52.20 -13.67 2.25
CA LEU A 21 -51.03 -13.70 3.13
C LEU A 21 -49.91 -14.58 2.53
N LEU A 22 -50.25 -15.77 2.02
CA LEU A 22 -49.28 -16.68 1.41
C LEU A 22 -48.61 -16.07 0.18
N ILE A 23 -49.39 -15.45 -0.71
CA ILE A 23 -48.85 -14.79 -1.91
C ILE A 23 -47.97 -13.60 -1.52
N SER A 24 -48.40 -12.79 -0.54
CA SER A 24 -47.61 -11.65 -0.05
C SER A 24 -46.29 -12.10 0.58
N ALA A 25 -46.31 -13.19 1.36
CA ALA A 25 -45.11 -13.77 1.95
C ALA A 25 -44.13 -14.24 0.87
N ALA A 26 -44.61 -14.94 -0.17
CA ALA A 26 -43.79 -15.38 -1.29
C ALA A 26 -43.22 -14.20 -2.10
N ALA A 27 -44.01 -13.16 -2.34
CA ALA A 27 -43.53 -11.95 -3.03
C ALA A 27 -42.43 -11.24 -2.21
N LEU A 28 -42.61 -11.16 -0.88
CA LEU A 28 -41.64 -10.55 0.01
C LEU A 28 -40.31 -11.32 0.05
N THR A 29 -40.34 -12.66 0.05
CA THR A 29 -39.10 -13.46 0.05
C THR A 29 -38.32 -13.29 -1.25
N VAL A 30 -38.99 -13.25 -2.40
CA VAL A 30 -38.34 -12.96 -3.70
C VAL A 30 -37.71 -11.57 -3.70
N TYR A 31 -38.44 -10.57 -3.22
CA TYR A 31 -37.94 -9.20 -3.12
C TYR A 31 -36.69 -9.09 -2.23
N LEU A 32 -36.73 -9.68 -1.04
CA LEU A 32 -35.58 -9.69 -0.12
C LEU A 32 -34.37 -10.43 -0.70
N THR A 33 -34.61 -11.53 -1.43
CA THR A 33 -33.53 -12.28 -2.11
C THR A 33 -32.90 -11.47 -3.23
N ALA A 34 -33.72 -10.77 -4.03
CA ALA A 34 -33.23 -9.88 -5.08
C ALA A 34 -32.40 -8.72 -4.51
N GLN A 35 -32.86 -8.09 -3.41
CA GLN A 35 -32.08 -7.05 -2.73
C GLN A 35 -30.74 -7.55 -2.20
N ARG A 36 -30.70 -8.74 -1.58
CA ARG A 36 -29.44 -9.35 -1.11
C ARG A 36 -28.49 -9.65 -2.25
N SER A 37 -29.00 -10.20 -3.36
CA SER A 37 -28.21 -10.46 -4.57
C SER A 37 -27.62 -9.17 -5.14
N LEU A 38 -28.41 -8.10 -5.21
CA LEU A 38 -27.93 -6.79 -5.65
C LEU A 38 -26.84 -6.23 -4.72
N SER A 39 -27.04 -6.32 -3.40
CA SER A 39 -26.05 -5.90 -2.41
C SER A 39 -24.72 -6.66 -2.56
N LEU A 40 -24.78 -7.97 -2.80
CA LEU A 40 -23.59 -8.79 -3.05
C LEU A 40 -22.89 -8.40 -4.35
N GLN A 41 -23.64 -8.16 -5.42
CA GLN A 41 -23.08 -7.74 -6.72
C GLN A 41 -22.39 -6.37 -6.59
N ASN A 42 -23.02 -5.42 -5.89
CA ASN A 42 -22.44 -4.11 -5.63
C ASN A 42 -21.16 -4.23 -4.78
N ALA A 43 -21.20 -5.01 -3.69
CA ALA A 43 -20.04 -5.25 -2.83
C ALA A 43 -18.87 -5.91 -3.61
N MET A 44 -19.17 -6.84 -4.50
CA MET A 44 -18.17 -7.49 -5.35
C MET A 44 -17.56 -6.52 -6.36
N GLY A 45 -18.40 -5.68 -6.99
CA GLY A 45 -17.93 -4.64 -7.92
C GLY A 45 -17.06 -3.61 -7.22
N GLU A 46 -17.44 -3.17 -6.03
CA GLU A 46 -16.67 -2.26 -5.19
C GLU A 46 -15.30 -2.85 -4.83
N LEU A 47 -15.25 -4.09 -4.34
CA LEU A 47 -13.98 -4.74 -3.98
C LEU A 47 -13.04 -4.86 -5.18
N GLN A 48 -13.57 -5.18 -6.36
CA GLN A 48 -12.78 -5.26 -7.59
C GLN A 48 -12.23 -3.88 -7.99
N GLN A 49 -13.08 -2.85 -7.98
CA GLN A 49 -12.68 -1.50 -8.37
C GLN A 49 -11.66 -0.91 -7.39
N ASN A 50 -11.93 -1.00 -6.09
CA ASN A 50 -11.03 -0.50 -5.04
C ASN A 50 -9.71 -1.26 -5.05
N GLY A 51 -9.73 -2.59 -5.27
CA GLY A 51 -8.53 -3.40 -5.34
C GLY A 51 -7.65 -3.06 -6.53
N ILE A 52 -8.24 -2.89 -7.71
CA ILE A 52 -7.50 -2.53 -8.93
C ILE A 52 -6.92 -1.11 -8.82
N PHE A 53 -7.74 -0.13 -8.42
CA PHE A 53 -7.29 1.27 -8.33
C PHE A 53 -6.19 1.41 -7.27
N GLY A 54 -6.44 0.92 -6.06
CA GLY A 54 -5.55 1.04 -4.93
C GLY A 54 -4.20 0.36 -5.15
N LEU A 55 -4.19 -0.88 -5.63
CA LEU A 55 -2.94 -1.59 -5.91
C LEU A 55 -2.15 -0.99 -7.07
N ASN A 56 -2.82 -0.45 -8.09
CA ASN A 56 -2.12 0.20 -9.20
C ASN A 56 -1.38 1.46 -8.73
N GLN A 57 -1.97 2.24 -7.83
CA GLN A 57 -1.33 3.43 -7.26
C GLN A 57 -0.08 3.04 -6.45
N ILE A 58 -0.21 2.12 -5.49
CA ILE A 58 0.94 1.65 -4.70
C ILE A 58 2.00 1.04 -5.61
N THR A 59 1.60 0.24 -6.61
CA THR A 59 2.54 -0.38 -7.55
C THR A 59 3.28 0.65 -8.39
N TYR A 60 2.61 1.74 -8.79
CA TYR A 60 3.24 2.85 -9.50
C TYR A 60 4.34 3.49 -8.64
N ASP A 61 4.04 3.80 -7.38
CA ASP A 61 5.01 4.39 -6.45
C ASP A 61 6.17 3.42 -6.19
N LEU A 62 5.84 2.14 -5.95
CA LEU A 62 6.83 1.10 -5.67
C LEU A 62 7.78 0.80 -6.84
N ARG A 63 7.40 1.10 -8.09
CA ARG A 63 8.29 1.00 -9.24
C ARG A 63 9.37 2.08 -9.27
N HIS A 64 9.18 3.19 -8.56
CA HIS A 64 10.18 4.25 -8.42
C HIS A 64 11.17 4.01 -7.28
N VAL A 65 10.87 3.04 -6.40
CA VAL A 65 11.73 2.70 -5.26
C VAL A 65 13.15 2.40 -5.71
N ASN A 66 14.13 2.87 -4.92
CA ASN A 66 15.55 2.69 -5.16
C ASN A 66 16.07 3.38 -6.45
N LEU A 67 15.27 4.23 -7.09
CA LEU A 67 15.72 5.04 -8.21
C LEU A 67 16.73 6.09 -7.73
N ASN A 68 17.87 6.18 -8.41
CA ASN A 68 18.91 7.21 -8.20
C ASN A 68 19.39 7.36 -6.74
N THR A 69 19.22 6.33 -5.91
CA THR A 69 19.68 6.36 -4.54
C THR A 69 21.18 6.06 -4.44
N ALA A 70 21.81 6.48 -3.35
CA ALA A 70 23.23 6.22 -3.06
C ALA A 70 23.58 4.73 -2.89
N SER A 71 22.60 3.82 -2.86
CA SER A 71 22.81 2.40 -2.60
C SER A 71 23.31 1.58 -3.78
N ALA A 72 23.66 2.22 -4.90
CA ALA A 72 24.13 1.56 -6.12
C ALA A 72 23.21 0.39 -6.53
N GLN A 73 21.90 0.62 -6.49
CA GLN A 73 20.87 -0.35 -6.87
C GLN A 73 20.72 -1.57 -5.93
N ILE A 74 21.33 -1.52 -4.75
CA ILE A 74 21.21 -2.55 -3.69
C ILE A 74 20.10 -2.15 -2.71
N ILE A 75 19.22 -3.08 -2.38
CA ILE A 75 18.17 -2.92 -1.36
C ILE A 75 18.39 -3.96 -0.27
N ASN A 76 18.88 -3.48 0.88
CA ASN A 76 19.12 -4.30 2.07
C ASN A 76 19.23 -3.41 3.34
N PRO A 77 19.26 -3.96 4.56
CA PRO A 77 19.22 -3.17 5.79
C PRO A 77 20.57 -2.56 6.19
N ARG A 78 21.59 -2.58 5.31
CA ARG A 78 22.98 -2.24 5.62
C ARG A 78 23.55 -1.09 4.79
N VAL A 79 22.92 -0.78 3.66
CA VAL A 79 23.42 0.22 2.73
C VAL A 79 22.61 1.51 2.87
N VAL A 80 23.32 2.64 2.98
CA VAL A 80 22.74 3.99 2.97
C VAL A 80 22.05 4.22 1.62
N GLY A 81 20.85 4.79 1.63
CA GLY A 81 20.07 4.98 0.41
C GLY A 81 19.35 3.71 -0.08
N SER A 82 19.35 2.61 0.69
CA SER A 82 18.56 1.42 0.33
C SER A 82 17.11 1.82 0.06
N GLY A 83 16.53 1.37 -1.06
CA GLY A 83 15.16 1.72 -1.44
C GLY A 83 14.09 1.35 -0.41
N ILE A 84 14.38 0.42 0.51
CA ILE A 84 13.55 0.17 1.70
C ILE A 84 14.33 0.61 2.93
N ILE A 85 13.68 1.37 3.80
CA ILE A 85 14.24 1.84 5.07
C ILE A 85 13.86 0.86 6.17
N PHE A 86 14.83 0.05 6.61
CA PHE A 86 14.67 -0.90 7.71
C PHE A 86 15.12 -0.35 9.05
N ASN A 87 16.14 0.52 9.03
CA ASN A 87 16.79 1.07 10.21
C ASN A 87 17.62 2.31 9.81
N HIS A 88 18.25 2.95 10.79
CA HIS A 88 19.07 4.16 10.60
C HIS A 88 20.26 3.99 9.64
N ARG A 89 20.80 2.78 9.44
CA ARG A 89 21.88 2.54 8.46
C ARG A 89 21.44 2.76 7.01
N ASN A 90 20.14 2.77 6.74
CA ASN A 90 19.60 3.08 5.43
C ASN A 90 19.49 4.59 5.16
N LEU A 91 19.80 5.42 6.15
CA LEU A 91 19.73 6.87 6.08
C LEU A 91 21.14 7.48 6.29
N PRO A 92 21.38 8.72 5.82
CA PRO A 92 22.57 9.49 6.18
C PRO A 92 22.73 9.62 7.70
N SER A 93 23.97 9.74 8.18
CA SER A 93 24.27 9.86 9.61
C SER A 93 23.62 11.07 10.30
N SER A 94 23.33 12.13 9.54
CA SER A 94 22.61 13.32 10.02
C SER A 94 21.19 12.99 10.50
N LEU A 95 20.57 11.93 9.98
CA LEU A 95 19.22 11.45 10.32
C LEU A 95 19.21 10.36 11.41
N SER A 96 20.29 10.23 12.20
CA SER A 96 20.37 9.24 13.29
C SER A 96 19.31 9.42 14.40
N GLY A 97 18.67 10.60 14.49
CA GLY A 97 17.62 10.90 15.47
C GLY A 97 16.19 10.53 15.05
N ILE A 98 15.97 10.02 13.84
CA ILE A 98 14.62 9.67 13.35
C ILE A 98 14.02 8.51 14.17
N SER A 99 12.74 8.58 14.52
CA SER A 99 12.06 7.49 15.24
C SER A 99 11.98 6.21 14.40
N SER A 100 12.19 5.06 15.03
CA SER A 100 12.00 3.76 14.40
C SER A 100 10.56 3.48 13.96
N ASP A 101 9.59 4.24 14.48
CA ASP A 101 8.17 4.14 14.10
C ASP A 101 7.93 4.51 12.63
N PHE A 102 8.89 5.19 12.00
CA PHE A 102 8.84 5.53 10.57
C PHE A 102 9.45 4.45 9.68
N PHE A 103 10.08 3.42 10.24
CA PHE A 103 10.76 2.40 9.45
C PHE A 103 9.83 1.24 9.09
N THR A 104 10.26 0.47 8.09
CA THR A 104 9.60 -0.75 7.67
C THR A 104 9.49 -1.74 8.84
N SER A 105 8.27 -2.12 9.21
CA SER A 105 7.95 -2.92 10.39
C SER A 105 6.90 -3.99 10.07
N PHE A 106 6.86 -5.04 10.89
CA PHE A 106 6.05 -6.24 10.67
C PHE A 106 5.16 -6.42 11.85
N GLU A 107 3.90 -6.76 11.59
CA GLU A 107 2.92 -6.97 12.67
C GLU A 107 2.86 -5.78 13.65
N LEU A 108 2.98 -4.57 13.11
CA LEU A 108 3.00 -3.33 13.88
C LEU A 108 1.59 -2.75 14.06
N ALA A 109 0.85 -2.61 12.96
CA ALA A 109 -0.40 -1.87 12.95
C ALA A 109 -1.58 -2.79 13.28
N GLU A 110 -2.35 -2.47 14.32
CA GLU A 110 -3.60 -3.17 14.61
C GLU A 110 -4.56 -3.05 13.42
N GLY A 111 -5.25 -4.14 13.10
CA GLY A 111 -6.19 -4.22 11.98
C GLY A 111 -7.45 -5.01 12.36
N ALA A 112 -8.25 -5.34 11.36
CA ALA A 112 -9.46 -6.16 11.53
C ALA A 112 -9.17 -7.68 11.59
N THR A 113 -7.91 -8.03 11.86
CA THR A 113 -7.40 -9.40 11.92
C THR A 113 -6.73 -9.68 13.27
N THR A 114 -6.59 -10.95 13.62
CA THR A 114 -5.87 -11.36 14.84
C THR A 114 -4.39 -11.00 14.78
N ASP A 115 -3.81 -11.07 13.59
CA ASP A 115 -2.43 -10.69 13.33
C ASP A 115 -2.41 -9.23 12.91
N ASN A 116 -1.46 -8.48 13.44
CA ASN A 116 -1.26 -7.09 13.07
C ASN A 116 -0.77 -6.98 11.62
N SER A 117 -1.07 -5.85 10.99
CA SER A 117 -0.58 -5.51 9.65
C SER A 117 0.85 -4.99 9.66
N ASP A 118 1.47 -5.06 8.50
CA ASP A 118 2.83 -4.59 8.26
C ASP A 118 2.84 -3.09 7.93
N GLN A 119 4.02 -2.48 7.99
CA GLN A 119 4.29 -1.11 7.59
C GLN A 119 5.48 -1.12 6.63
N LEU A 120 5.35 -0.47 5.48
CA LEU A 120 6.38 -0.41 4.46
C LEU A 120 6.86 1.03 4.30
N THR A 121 8.16 1.26 4.47
CA THR A 121 8.77 2.57 4.24
C THR A 121 9.82 2.46 3.15
N VAL A 122 9.61 3.22 2.09
CA VAL A 122 10.47 3.21 0.91
C VAL A 122 11.06 4.59 0.63
N GLN A 123 12.15 4.62 -0.12
CA GLN A 123 12.77 5.84 -0.59
C GLN A 123 13.28 5.76 -2.02
N TYR A 124 13.37 6.92 -2.65
CA TYR A 124 13.94 7.11 -3.98
C TYR A 124 14.35 8.57 -4.20
N VAL A 125 15.22 8.79 -5.17
CA VAL A 125 15.57 10.13 -5.65
C VAL A 125 14.86 10.34 -7.00
N PRO A 126 14.04 11.39 -7.16
CA PRO A 126 13.39 11.72 -8.42
C PRO A 126 14.40 11.90 -9.55
N GLN A 127 13.93 11.83 -10.79
CA GLN A 127 14.78 12.19 -11.91
C GLN A 127 14.79 13.70 -12.08
N TYR A 128 15.99 14.28 -12.00
CA TYR A 128 16.24 15.70 -12.27
C TYR A 128 16.69 15.90 -13.71
N LEU A 129 16.21 17.00 -14.30
CA LEU A 129 16.68 17.58 -15.55
C LEU A 129 17.52 18.81 -15.17
N THR A 130 18.74 18.84 -15.67
CA THR A 130 19.63 20.01 -15.52
C THR A 130 19.73 20.70 -16.86
N THR A 131 19.40 21.98 -16.89
CA THR A 131 19.48 22.84 -18.07
C THR A 131 20.51 23.92 -17.81
N THR A 132 21.47 24.09 -18.72
CA THR A 132 22.45 25.18 -18.66
C THR A 132 22.05 26.26 -19.66
N SER A 133 21.84 27.48 -19.17
CA SER A 133 21.57 28.66 -19.98
C SER A 133 22.81 29.53 -20.08
N TYR A 134 23.08 30.06 -21.27
CA TYR A 134 24.19 30.97 -21.55
C TYR A 134 23.63 32.34 -21.90
N VAL A 135 24.05 33.37 -21.17
CA VAL A 135 23.81 34.77 -21.55
C VAL A 135 25.10 35.28 -22.19
N ASP A 136 25.03 35.60 -23.48
CA ASP A 136 26.14 36.19 -24.23
C ASP A 136 26.24 37.67 -23.85
N SER A 137 27.33 38.05 -23.20
CA SER A 137 27.60 39.45 -22.86
C SER A 137 28.16 40.13 -24.12
N ASP A 138 27.48 41.14 -24.66
CA ASP A 138 27.96 41.92 -25.83
C ASP A 138 29.31 42.64 -25.60
N ASN A 139 29.85 42.63 -24.38
CA ASN A 139 31.15 43.16 -24.01
C ASN A 139 32.01 41.99 -23.53
N ASP A 140 33.32 41.96 -23.84
CA ASP A 140 34.35 40.96 -23.50
C ASP A 140 34.49 40.54 -21.99
N GLU A 141 33.48 40.80 -21.15
CA GLU A 141 33.32 40.30 -19.79
C GLU A 141 32.52 38.99 -19.79
N LYS A 142 33.19 37.93 -19.29
CA LYS A 142 32.69 36.59 -18.90
C LYS A 142 31.20 36.34 -19.15
N ASN A 143 30.89 35.29 -19.93
CA ASN A 143 29.52 34.79 -20.06
C ASN A 143 28.96 34.40 -18.69
N ASP A 144 27.84 34.99 -18.29
CA ASP A 144 27.08 34.51 -17.13
C ASP A 144 26.43 33.16 -17.50
N ILE A 145 26.79 32.12 -16.74
CA ILE A 145 26.23 30.77 -16.88
C ILE A 145 25.22 30.58 -15.75
N THR A 146 23.98 30.24 -16.10
CA THR A 146 22.96 29.83 -15.13
C THR A 146 22.63 28.37 -15.32
N ILE A 147 22.75 27.57 -14.26
CA ILE A 147 22.36 26.16 -14.27
C ILE A 147 21.04 26.02 -13.51
N SER A 148 19.97 25.61 -14.20
CA SER A 148 18.68 25.33 -13.59
C SER A 148 18.52 23.82 -13.40
N LYS A 149 18.21 23.36 -12.18
CA LYS A 149 17.92 21.95 -11.88
C LYS A 149 16.44 21.81 -11.52
N LYS A 150 15.71 21.04 -12.32
CA LYS A 150 14.27 20.83 -12.16
C LYS A 150 13.91 19.36 -12.26
N ASN A 151 13.08 18.84 -11.36
CA ASN A 151 12.57 17.48 -11.51
C ASN A 151 11.42 17.40 -12.51
N SER A 152 11.26 16.23 -13.14
CA SER A 152 10.02 15.95 -13.90
C SER A 152 8.81 16.09 -12.97
N GLU A 153 7.67 16.56 -13.48
CA GLU A 153 6.43 16.62 -12.71
C GLU A 153 6.10 15.23 -12.15
N GLN A 154 6.20 15.11 -10.83
CA GLN A 154 5.92 13.91 -10.07
C GLN A 154 5.08 14.28 -8.86
N TYR A 155 4.33 13.30 -8.36
CA TYR A 155 3.52 13.43 -7.16
C TYR A 155 3.96 12.37 -6.17
N ASP A 156 3.96 12.70 -4.89
CA ASP A 156 4.10 11.72 -3.83
C ASP A 156 2.78 10.95 -3.65
N CYS A 157 2.79 9.93 -2.79
CA CYS A 157 1.63 9.11 -2.49
C CYS A 157 0.53 9.86 -1.70
N GLU A 158 0.83 11.04 -1.16
CA GLU A 158 -0.15 11.94 -0.56
C GLU A 158 -0.86 12.80 -1.63
N GLY A 159 -0.36 12.78 -2.87
CA GLY A 159 -0.86 13.59 -3.99
C GLY A 159 -0.29 15.00 -4.01
N ASN A 160 0.72 15.30 -3.20
CA ASN A 160 1.43 16.58 -3.28
C ASN A 160 2.38 16.57 -4.47
N LYS A 161 2.47 17.70 -5.16
CA LYS A 161 3.44 17.86 -6.25
C LYS A 161 4.85 17.89 -5.66
N ILE A 162 5.70 16.99 -6.12
CA ILE A 162 7.14 17.06 -5.87
C ILE A 162 7.67 18.07 -6.88
N GLU A 163 7.93 19.30 -6.43
CA GLU A 163 8.50 20.36 -7.26
C GLU A 163 9.77 20.90 -6.61
N PHE A 164 10.85 20.82 -7.38
CA PHE A 164 12.13 21.38 -7.08
C PHE A 164 12.61 22.11 -8.32
N GLU A 165 12.91 23.39 -8.17
CA GLU A 165 13.50 24.23 -9.20
C GLU A 165 14.47 25.18 -8.48
N GLU A 166 15.76 24.99 -8.72
CA GLU A 166 16.82 25.80 -8.13
C GLU A 166 17.81 26.20 -9.23
N GLU A 167 18.31 27.44 -9.12
CA GLU A 167 19.28 28.02 -10.05
C GLU A 167 20.62 28.20 -9.35
N PHE A 168 21.69 27.79 -10.02
CA PHE A 168 23.05 27.90 -9.53
C PHE A 168 23.86 28.82 -10.46
N PRO A 169 24.72 29.69 -9.91
CA PRO A 169 25.72 30.38 -10.71
C PRO A 169 26.73 29.34 -11.22
N GLY A 170 26.94 29.30 -12.54
CA GLY A 170 28.00 28.52 -13.15
C GLY A 170 29.27 29.35 -13.16
N ASP A 171 30.21 29.06 -12.26
CA ASP A 171 31.55 29.63 -12.37
C ASP A 171 32.18 29.15 -13.69
N GLU A 172 32.89 30.08 -14.37
CA GLU A 172 33.47 29.92 -15.71
C GLU A 172 33.90 28.49 -16.06
N ALA A 173 33.15 27.91 -17.01
CA ALA A 173 33.55 26.81 -17.89
C ALA A 173 34.56 25.80 -17.31
N ASP A 174 34.08 24.93 -16.43
CA ASP A 174 34.28 23.52 -16.75
C ASP A 174 33.04 23.08 -17.54
N HIS A 175 33.23 22.69 -18.79
CA HIS A 175 32.17 22.33 -19.74
C HIS A 175 31.39 21.04 -19.34
N GLY A 176 31.37 20.71 -18.04
CA GLY A 176 30.78 19.51 -17.47
C GLY A 176 30.37 19.60 -16.00
N SER A 177 30.49 20.75 -15.30
CA SER A 177 30.00 20.84 -13.92
C SER A 177 28.48 20.95 -13.91
N GLY A 178 27.80 19.81 -13.82
CA GLY A 178 26.37 19.74 -13.53
C GLY A 178 26.03 20.45 -12.20
N ALA A 179 24.75 20.80 -12.01
CA ALA A 179 24.27 21.31 -10.73
C ALA A 179 24.70 20.40 -9.56
N PRO A 180 24.98 20.93 -8.35
CA PRO A 180 25.45 20.14 -7.22
C PRO A 180 24.57 18.91 -6.94
N GLU A 181 25.19 17.74 -6.74
CA GLU A 181 24.49 16.51 -6.34
C GLU A 181 23.84 16.65 -4.96
N THR A 182 24.44 17.47 -4.08
CA THR A 182 23.96 17.73 -2.70
C THR A 182 22.58 18.40 -2.64
N ALA A 183 22.05 18.87 -3.78
CA ALA A 183 20.71 19.44 -3.89
C ALA A 183 19.60 18.39 -4.07
N ASP A 184 19.95 17.12 -4.35
CA ASP A 184 18.96 16.08 -4.61
C ASP A 184 18.13 15.77 -3.36
N ARG A 185 16.80 15.77 -3.54
CA ARG A 185 15.86 15.40 -2.49
C ARG A 185 15.59 13.92 -2.58
N VAL A 186 15.81 13.21 -1.48
CA VAL A 186 15.34 11.84 -1.31
C VAL A 186 13.91 11.89 -0.82
N ILE A 187 12.99 11.33 -1.60
CA ILE A 187 11.58 11.18 -1.23
C ILE A 187 11.42 9.91 -0.41
N VAL A 188 10.69 10.01 0.70
CA VAL A 188 10.37 8.91 1.61
C VAL A 188 8.86 8.73 1.64
N GLN A 189 8.39 7.50 1.48
CA GLN A 189 6.96 7.18 1.48
C GLN A 189 6.70 5.99 2.40
N ARG A 190 5.74 6.13 3.31
CA ARG A 190 5.37 5.14 4.32
C ARG A 190 3.92 4.70 4.15
N TYR A 191 3.71 3.41 3.95
CA TYR A 191 2.40 2.78 3.81
C TYR A 191 2.09 1.94 5.04
N TYR A 192 0.93 2.16 5.64
CA TYR A 192 0.46 1.43 6.83
C TYR A 192 -1.06 1.51 6.91
N ILE A 193 -1.69 0.60 7.67
CA ILE A 193 -3.12 0.73 7.95
C ILE A 193 -3.35 1.44 9.28
N SER A 194 -4.48 2.14 9.39
CA SER A 194 -4.95 2.72 10.64
C SER A 194 -6.47 2.70 10.70
N GLU A 195 -7.02 2.75 11.91
CA GLU A 195 -8.46 2.87 12.14
C GLU A 195 -8.98 4.18 11.50
N ILE A 196 -10.11 4.08 10.81
CA ILE A 196 -10.90 5.22 10.35
C ILE A 196 -12.08 5.45 11.29
N LYS A 197 -12.38 6.72 11.54
CA LYS A 197 -13.46 7.16 12.44
C LYS A 197 -14.51 7.97 11.69
N ASP A 198 -15.71 8.04 12.24
CA ASP A 198 -16.78 8.85 11.68
C ASP A 198 -16.49 10.36 11.83
N SER A 199 -17.36 11.21 11.26
CA SER A 199 -17.22 12.67 11.34
C SER A 199 -17.29 13.25 12.75
N LYS A 200 -17.66 12.43 13.75
CA LYS A 200 -17.69 12.77 15.17
C LYS A 200 -16.53 12.13 15.94
N ASN A 201 -15.51 11.65 15.24
CA ASN A 201 -14.33 10.98 15.80
C ASN A 201 -14.68 9.72 16.60
N LYS A 202 -15.75 9.00 16.23
CA LYS A 202 -16.15 7.72 16.85
C LYS A 202 -15.71 6.54 15.99
N SER A 203 -15.23 5.51 16.66
CA SER A 203 -14.98 4.20 16.05
C SER A 203 -16.27 3.63 15.50
N PHE A 204 -16.18 3.06 14.30
CA PHE A 204 -17.26 2.25 13.73
C PHE A 204 -17.41 0.94 14.51
N ASN A 205 -18.59 0.32 14.40
CA ASN A 205 -18.83 -1.02 14.92
C ASN A 205 -19.42 -1.91 13.80
N PRO A 206 -18.67 -2.91 13.29
CA PRO A 206 -17.30 -3.26 13.67
C PRO A 206 -16.28 -2.18 13.26
N GLN A 207 -15.07 -2.21 13.83
CA GLN A 207 -14.05 -1.20 13.51
C GLN A 207 -13.70 -1.23 12.02
N ARG A 208 -13.31 -0.08 11.48
CA ARG A 208 -12.96 0.06 10.07
C ARG A 208 -11.54 0.58 9.97
N TYR A 209 -10.81 0.05 8.99
CA TYR A 209 -9.42 0.41 8.75
C TYR A 209 -9.25 0.86 7.30
N ALA A 210 -8.25 1.68 7.06
CA ALA A 210 -7.86 2.14 5.74
C ALA A 210 -6.35 2.08 5.60
N LEU A 211 -5.87 1.95 4.36
CA LEU A 211 -4.46 2.12 4.05
C LEU A 211 -4.16 3.61 3.92
N PHE A 212 -3.17 4.06 4.68
CA PHE A 212 -2.64 5.40 4.65
C PHE A 212 -1.30 5.43 3.92
N CYS A 213 -1.03 6.54 3.26
CA CYS A 213 0.31 6.91 2.87
C CYS A 213 0.75 8.18 3.57
N ASP A 214 2.00 8.20 4.02
CA ASP A 214 2.65 9.32 4.69
C ASP A 214 3.95 9.60 3.96
N ALA A 215 4.09 10.81 3.43
CA ALA A 215 5.20 11.19 2.57
C ALA A 215 6.06 12.27 3.22
N GLY A 216 7.33 12.29 2.83
CA GLY A 216 8.26 13.33 3.21
C GLY A 216 9.50 13.31 2.34
N PHE A 217 10.43 14.22 2.64
CA PHE A 217 11.70 14.28 1.93
C PHE A 217 12.84 14.74 2.83
N TYR A 218 14.06 14.40 2.45
CA TYR A 218 15.27 14.93 3.06
C TYR A 218 16.34 15.21 2.00
N GLN A 219 17.30 16.07 2.34
CA GLN A 219 18.50 16.34 1.59
C GLN A 219 19.75 15.96 2.41
N GLU A 220 20.91 16.05 1.78
CA GLU A 220 22.17 15.85 2.49
C GLU A 220 22.29 16.85 3.66
N ASN A 221 22.69 16.35 4.84
CA ASN A 221 22.80 17.08 6.11
C ASN A 221 21.50 17.43 6.84
N ASP A 222 20.33 17.13 6.26
CA ASP A 222 19.07 17.26 7.01
C ASP A 222 19.10 16.37 8.25
N THR A 223 18.50 16.88 9.34
CA THR A 223 18.38 16.16 10.63
C THR A 223 16.97 15.60 10.87
N ILE A 224 16.03 15.94 9.99
CA ILE A 224 14.65 15.45 9.98
C ILE A 224 14.23 15.04 8.56
N ILE A 225 13.21 14.19 8.45
CA ILE A 225 12.51 13.95 7.18
C ILE A 225 11.32 14.91 7.15
N ASN A 226 11.41 15.95 6.33
CA ASN A 226 10.39 17.01 6.25
C ASN A 226 9.07 16.43 5.72
N GLY A 227 7.95 16.73 6.38
CA GLY A 227 6.60 16.28 6.02
C GLY A 227 6.19 14.95 6.65
N LEU A 228 7.13 14.03 6.91
CA LEU A 228 6.82 12.70 7.41
C LEU A 228 6.18 12.75 8.80
N GLY A 229 5.02 12.11 8.95
CA GLY A 229 4.25 12.05 10.20
C GLY A 229 3.32 13.23 10.44
N THR A 230 3.19 14.17 9.49
CA THR A 230 2.43 15.41 9.69
C THR A 230 1.11 15.48 8.89
N GLY A 231 0.93 14.62 7.88
CA GLY A 231 -0.14 14.81 6.89
C GLY A 231 -0.65 13.55 6.19
N ALA A 232 -0.45 12.36 6.77
CA ALA A 232 -0.77 11.09 6.15
C ALA A 232 -2.16 11.06 5.49
N GLN A 233 -2.21 10.71 4.22
CA GLN A 233 -3.41 10.65 3.40
C GLN A 233 -3.98 9.24 3.35
N GLN A 234 -5.31 9.15 3.37
CA GLN A 234 -6.00 7.88 3.22
C GLN A 234 -6.02 7.48 1.74
N LEU A 235 -5.21 6.48 1.38
CA LEU A 235 -5.05 5.99 0.02
C LEU A 235 -6.20 5.06 -0.39
N MET A 236 -6.60 4.16 0.50
CA MET A 236 -7.64 3.17 0.24
C MET A 236 -8.53 2.95 1.46
N GLN A 237 -9.84 3.05 1.28
CA GLN A 237 -10.81 2.71 2.33
C GLN A 237 -11.02 1.20 2.45
N ASP A 238 -11.46 0.78 3.62
CA ASP A 238 -11.90 -0.60 3.90
C ASP A 238 -10.82 -1.65 3.62
N VAL A 239 -9.61 -1.36 4.10
CA VAL A 239 -8.47 -2.27 4.09
C VAL A 239 -8.31 -2.82 5.50
N ASP A 240 -8.79 -4.06 5.70
CA ASP A 240 -8.82 -4.73 6.99
C ASP A 240 -7.43 -5.27 7.40
N ALA A 241 -6.55 -5.55 6.43
CA ALA A 241 -5.16 -5.92 6.68
C ALA A 241 -4.23 -5.56 5.52
N PHE A 242 -2.99 -5.19 5.83
CA PHE A 242 -1.89 -4.98 4.88
C PHE A 242 -0.72 -5.89 5.24
N LYS A 243 -0.28 -6.71 4.30
CA LYS A 243 0.84 -7.65 4.47
C LYS A 243 1.78 -7.58 3.28
N PHE A 244 3.07 -7.88 3.49
CA PHE A 244 4.00 -8.07 2.38
C PHE A 244 5.11 -9.09 2.63
N LEU A 245 5.65 -9.64 1.54
CA LEU A 245 6.85 -10.45 1.52
C LEU A 245 7.93 -9.78 0.68
N LEU A 246 9.18 -9.87 1.11
CA LEU A 246 10.34 -9.47 0.33
C LEU A 246 10.72 -10.58 -0.64
N GLY A 247 10.80 -10.27 -1.93
CA GLY A 247 11.40 -11.14 -2.93
C GLY A 247 12.91 -10.93 -2.94
N VAL A 248 13.61 -11.85 -2.29
CA VAL A 248 15.06 -11.80 -2.06
C VAL A 248 15.77 -12.70 -3.06
N ARG A 249 16.78 -12.16 -3.74
CA ARG A 249 17.65 -12.89 -4.64
C ARG A 249 19.00 -13.15 -3.97
N GLN A 250 19.38 -14.42 -3.93
CA GLN A 250 20.71 -14.86 -3.48
C GLN A 250 21.75 -14.62 -4.58
N LYS A 251 22.92 -14.08 -4.23
CA LYS A 251 24.01 -13.81 -5.16
C LYS A 251 24.64 -15.12 -5.68
N SER A 252 24.82 -16.13 -4.83
CA SER A 252 25.52 -17.38 -5.17
C SER A 252 24.84 -18.21 -6.26
N ASN A 253 23.51 -18.31 -6.23
CA ASN A 253 22.75 -19.24 -7.07
C ASN A 253 21.61 -18.56 -7.85
N GLY A 254 21.40 -17.24 -7.67
CA GLY A 254 20.33 -16.49 -8.31
C GLY A 254 18.92 -16.87 -7.83
N LYS A 255 18.78 -17.71 -6.80
CA LYS A 255 17.49 -18.18 -6.29
C LYS A 255 16.70 -17.01 -5.73
N LEU A 256 15.48 -16.84 -6.25
CA LEU A 256 14.49 -15.93 -5.71
C LEU A 256 13.68 -16.65 -4.62
N SER A 257 13.51 -16.02 -3.46
CA SER A 257 12.66 -16.53 -2.39
C SER A 257 11.84 -15.39 -1.80
N TYR A 258 10.57 -15.64 -1.51
CA TYR A 258 9.71 -14.70 -0.81
C TYR A 258 9.78 -14.95 0.69
N LEU A 259 10.20 -13.93 1.43
CA LEU A 259 10.48 -14.01 2.85
C LEU A 259 9.71 -12.92 3.58
N THR A 260 9.20 -13.24 4.76
CA THR A 260 8.87 -12.22 5.75
C THR A 260 10.16 -11.48 6.13
N VAL A 261 10.03 -10.29 6.73
CA VAL A 261 11.24 -9.56 7.09
C VAL A 261 11.92 -10.09 8.34
N ASN A 262 11.21 -10.77 9.22
CA ASN A 262 11.87 -11.50 10.31
C ASN A 262 12.75 -12.62 9.71
N GLU A 263 12.22 -13.41 8.78
CA GLU A 263 13.03 -14.42 8.06
C GLU A 263 14.20 -13.78 7.31
N TYR A 264 13.98 -12.64 6.65
CA TYR A 264 15.05 -11.94 5.95
C TYR A 264 16.13 -11.38 6.90
N LYS A 265 15.73 -10.83 8.05
CA LYS A 265 16.66 -10.35 9.09
C LYS A 265 17.48 -11.51 9.66
N ASP A 266 16.86 -12.67 9.87
CA ASP A 266 17.54 -13.87 10.37
C ASP A 266 18.51 -14.48 9.34
N LEU A 267 18.21 -14.32 8.05
CA LEU A 267 19.10 -14.75 6.95
C LEU A 267 20.31 -13.83 6.77
N MET A 268 20.19 -12.55 7.14
CA MET A 268 21.30 -11.62 7.05
C MET A 268 22.34 -11.89 8.15
N PRO A 269 23.64 -11.89 7.83
CA PRO A 269 24.66 -11.98 8.86
C PRO A 269 24.50 -10.86 9.91
N LYS A 270 24.98 -11.06 11.13
CA LYS A 270 24.87 -10.01 12.17
C LYS A 270 25.86 -8.86 11.95
N GLU A 271 26.96 -9.11 11.26
CA GLU A 271 28.00 -8.14 10.95
C GLU A 271 28.12 -7.93 9.44
N ASP A 272 28.57 -6.73 9.03
CA ASP A 272 28.92 -6.49 7.64
C ASP A 272 30.12 -7.36 7.28
N PRO A 273 30.00 -8.23 6.26
CA PRO A 273 31.11 -9.07 5.88
C PRO A 273 32.24 -8.18 5.37
N THR A 274 33.41 -8.34 5.98
CA THR A 274 34.65 -7.78 5.47
C THR A 274 35.07 -8.42 4.15
N ASP A 275 34.50 -9.59 3.83
CA ASP A 275 34.69 -10.31 2.59
C ASP A 275 33.73 -9.82 1.50
N VAL A 276 34.30 -9.26 0.42
CA VAL A 276 33.59 -8.84 -0.79
C VAL A 276 32.87 -10.01 -1.51
N ASN A 277 33.23 -11.25 -1.20
CA ASN A 277 32.61 -12.47 -1.74
C ASN A 277 31.48 -13.02 -0.85
N ALA A 278 31.20 -12.38 0.29
CA ALA A 278 30.14 -12.84 1.15
C ALA A 278 28.77 -12.86 0.44
N GLU A 279 27.92 -13.77 0.87
CA GLU A 279 26.58 -13.93 0.30
C GLU A 279 25.78 -12.64 0.47
N ILE A 280 25.35 -12.05 -0.65
CA ILE A 280 24.50 -10.86 -0.65
C ILE A 280 23.07 -11.31 -0.90
N TYR A 281 22.20 -11.00 0.05
CA TYR A 281 20.76 -11.16 -0.09
C TYR A 281 20.18 -9.82 -0.53
N ASN A 282 20.02 -9.62 -1.83
CA ASN A 282 19.47 -8.38 -2.38
C ASN A 282 17.95 -8.51 -2.52
N ILE A 283 17.20 -7.50 -2.11
CA ILE A 283 15.76 -7.46 -2.36
C ILE A 283 15.52 -6.93 -3.76
N VAL A 284 14.82 -7.71 -4.59
CA VAL A 284 14.57 -7.38 -6.00
C VAL A 284 13.09 -7.17 -6.30
N SER A 285 12.20 -7.57 -5.38
CA SER A 285 10.77 -7.36 -5.52
C SER A 285 10.08 -7.36 -4.16
N ILE A 286 8.82 -6.96 -4.14
CA ILE A 286 7.93 -7.09 -3.00
C ILE A 286 6.60 -7.71 -3.46
N LYS A 287 6.07 -8.63 -2.67
CA LYS A 287 4.75 -9.22 -2.88
C LYS A 287 3.80 -8.64 -1.83
N LEU A 288 2.89 -7.78 -2.24
CA LEU A 288 1.90 -7.16 -1.36
C LEU A 288 0.62 -8.01 -1.32
N ALA A 289 -0.07 -7.99 -0.19
CA ALA A 289 -1.44 -8.48 -0.05
C ALA A 289 -2.26 -7.53 0.82
N LEU A 290 -3.48 -7.24 0.35
CA LEU A 290 -4.47 -6.44 1.04
C LEU A 290 -5.70 -7.30 1.29
N LEU A 291 -6.17 -7.37 2.53
CA LEU A 291 -7.50 -7.90 2.84
C LEU A 291 -8.49 -6.76 2.74
N MET A 292 -9.26 -6.74 1.67
CA MET A 292 -10.24 -5.69 1.41
C MET A 292 -11.63 -6.11 1.89
N ARG A 293 -12.42 -5.13 2.32
CA ARG A 293 -13.79 -5.30 2.81
C ARG A 293 -14.75 -4.42 2.01
N SER A 294 -15.97 -4.88 1.77
CA SER A 294 -17.04 -4.04 1.21
C SER A 294 -17.41 -2.91 2.19
N SER A 295 -17.77 -1.73 1.67
CA SER A 295 -18.18 -0.61 2.55
C SER A 295 -19.47 -0.90 3.30
N ASN A 296 -20.37 -1.66 2.68
CA ASN A 296 -21.68 -2.02 3.22
C ASN A 296 -21.77 -3.51 3.55
N PRO A 297 -22.54 -3.89 4.59
CA PRO A 297 -22.82 -5.29 4.88
C PRO A 297 -23.75 -5.87 3.81
N VAL A 298 -23.58 -7.15 3.51
CA VAL A 298 -24.36 -7.88 2.51
C VAL A 298 -25.47 -8.74 3.14
N GLY A 299 -25.87 -8.38 4.36
CA GLY A 299 -26.91 -9.04 5.15
C GLY A 299 -26.51 -10.41 5.71
N ALA A 300 -27.46 -11.10 6.35
CA ALA A 300 -27.27 -12.45 6.87
C ALA A 300 -27.23 -13.47 5.70
N ASN A 301 -26.09 -13.55 5.01
CA ASN A 301 -25.84 -14.53 3.96
C ASN A 301 -25.12 -15.76 4.54
N GLU A 302 -25.71 -16.94 4.41
CA GLU A 302 -25.14 -18.21 4.91
C GLU A 302 -23.81 -18.56 4.23
N HIS A 303 -23.59 -18.10 3.00
CA HIS A 303 -22.35 -18.34 2.25
C HIS A 303 -21.17 -17.47 2.67
N ILE A 304 -21.39 -16.49 3.56
CA ILE A 304 -20.31 -15.68 4.12
C ILE A 304 -19.98 -16.17 5.52
N ASN A 305 -18.75 -16.63 5.69
CA ASN A 305 -18.22 -17.16 6.93
C ASN A 305 -17.16 -16.21 7.49
N ASN A 306 -17.48 -15.49 8.57
CA ASN A 306 -16.54 -14.60 9.28
C ASN A 306 -15.48 -15.37 10.10
N ASN A 307 -15.64 -16.69 10.26
CA ASN A 307 -14.67 -17.57 10.94
C ASN A 307 -13.70 -18.24 9.97
N LYS A 308 -13.82 -17.98 8.66
CA LYS A 308 -12.87 -18.53 7.69
C LYS A 308 -11.52 -17.83 7.82
N THR A 309 -10.46 -18.55 7.45
CA THR A 309 -9.14 -17.99 7.23
C THR A 309 -9.04 -17.41 5.82
N PHE A 310 -8.34 -16.29 5.69
CA PHE A 310 -8.02 -15.67 4.41
C PHE A 310 -6.56 -15.97 4.08
N ILE A 311 -6.29 -16.51 2.90
CA ILE A 311 -4.92 -16.76 2.44
C ILE A 311 -4.40 -15.48 1.79
N THR A 312 -3.31 -14.92 2.31
CA THR A 312 -2.68 -13.68 1.80
C THR A 312 -1.75 -13.94 0.63
N PHE A 313 -0.95 -15.01 0.71
CA PHE A 313 0.04 -15.36 -0.29
C PHE A 313 -0.03 -16.86 -0.61
N GLY A 314 -0.17 -17.20 -1.90
CA GLY A 314 -0.20 -18.58 -2.37
C GLY A 314 -1.56 -18.97 -2.98
N ASP A 315 -1.58 -20.09 -3.70
CA ASP A 315 -2.82 -20.65 -4.25
C ASP A 315 -3.55 -21.46 -3.16
N GLN A 316 -4.88 -21.46 -3.16
CA GLN A 316 -5.72 -22.23 -2.23
C GLN A 316 -5.45 -23.76 -2.30
N LEU A 317 -4.78 -24.20 -3.36
CA LEU A 317 -4.50 -25.59 -3.70
C LEU A 317 -3.14 -26.10 -3.21
N GLU A 318 -2.23 -25.23 -2.76
CA GLU A 318 -0.92 -25.66 -2.27
C GLU A 318 -1.02 -26.17 -0.82
N ALA A 319 -0.61 -27.43 -0.60
CA ALA A 319 -0.67 -28.08 0.72
C ALA A 319 0.11 -27.34 1.83
N ASN A 320 1.05 -26.48 1.46
CA ASN A 320 1.91 -25.71 2.37
C ASN A 320 1.37 -24.30 2.70
N VAL A 321 0.23 -23.89 2.13
CA VAL A 321 -0.34 -22.54 2.33
C VAL A 321 -1.04 -22.37 3.68
N LYS A 322 -1.21 -23.46 4.43
CA LYS A 322 -1.71 -23.43 5.82
C LYS A 322 -0.67 -22.96 6.85
N ASP A 323 0.51 -22.52 6.42
CA ASP A 323 1.45 -21.89 7.33
C ASP A 323 0.83 -20.61 7.90
N ALA A 324 0.91 -20.43 9.22
CA ALA A 324 0.27 -19.33 9.93
C ALA A 324 0.68 -17.96 9.34
N LYS A 325 1.92 -17.85 8.84
CA LYS A 325 2.44 -16.62 8.21
C LYS A 325 1.75 -16.20 6.91
N TYR A 326 0.96 -17.08 6.28
CA TYR A 326 0.26 -16.80 5.01
C TYR A 326 -1.26 -16.75 5.16
N THR A 327 -1.76 -16.87 6.39
CA THR A 327 -3.19 -16.89 6.66
C THR A 327 -3.56 -15.80 7.64
N LEU A 328 -4.70 -15.15 7.43
CA LEU A 328 -5.28 -14.17 8.34
C LEU A 328 -6.62 -14.67 8.86
N SER A 329 -6.84 -14.47 10.15
CA SER A 329 -8.15 -14.65 10.79
C SER A 329 -8.71 -13.31 11.24
N LEU A 330 -10.02 -13.13 11.14
CA LEU A 330 -10.66 -11.90 11.63
C LEU A 330 -10.58 -11.80 13.15
N SER A 331 -10.41 -10.58 13.65
CA SER A 331 -10.53 -10.23 15.07
C SER A 331 -11.96 -10.47 15.58
N ASN A 332 -12.14 -10.49 16.91
CA ASN A 332 -13.43 -10.86 17.51
C ASN A 332 -14.53 -9.83 17.24
N ASP A 333 -14.20 -8.54 17.19
CA ASP A 333 -15.15 -7.47 16.84
C ASP A 333 -15.65 -7.59 15.39
N GLN A 334 -14.85 -8.20 14.51
CA GLN A 334 -15.22 -8.41 13.11
C GLN A 334 -16.08 -9.66 12.88
N LYS A 335 -16.17 -10.54 13.88
CA LYS A 335 -16.99 -11.77 13.86
C LYS A 335 -18.43 -11.51 14.34
N THR A 336 -19.00 -10.37 13.98
CA THR A 336 -20.38 -9.99 14.32
C THR A 336 -21.41 -10.63 13.37
N SER A 337 -22.70 -10.41 13.65
CA SER A 337 -23.81 -10.82 12.79
C SER A 337 -23.86 -10.05 11.46
N SER A 338 -23.28 -8.84 11.42
CA SER A 338 -23.10 -8.07 10.20
C SER A 338 -22.03 -8.71 9.33
N LYS A 339 -22.45 -9.27 8.19
CA LYS A 339 -21.52 -9.93 7.26
C LYS A 339 -21.10 -8.96 6.17
N TYR A 340 -19.79 -8.77 6.05
CA TYR A 340 -19.17 -7.99 4.98
C TYR A 340 -18.49 -8.94 4.00
N LEU A 341 -18.55 -8.60 2.72
CA LEU A 341 -17.77 -9.34 1.73
C LEU A 341 -16.30 -8.94 1.88
N ARG A 342 -15.40 -9.92 1.82
CA ARG A 342 -13.96 -9.71 1.95
C ARG A 342 -13.20 -10.51 0.93
N GLN A 343 -12.19 -9.87 0.35
CA GLN A 343 -11.35 -10.46 -0.67
C GLN A 343 -9.89 -10.06 -0.45
N VAL A 344 -9.00 -11.04 -0.56
CA VAL A 344 -7.56 -10.77 -0.63
C VAL A 344 -7.24 -10.36 -2.05
N VAL A 345 -6.54 -9.25 -2.20
CA VAL A 345 -5.94 -8.84 -3.47
C VAL A 345 -4.44 -8.75 -3.26
N SER A 346 -3.66 -9.36 -4.15
CA SER A 346 -2.21 -9.44 -4.03
C SER A 346 -1.52 -9.10 -5.34
N GLN A 347 -0.36 -8.45 -5.26
CA GLN A 347 0.44 -8.09 -6.43
C GLN A 347 1.93 -8.20 -6.12
N VAL A 348 2.69 -8.70 -7.10
CA VAL A 348 4.15 -8.67 -7.06
C VAL A 348 4.62 -7.43 -7.82
N VAL A 349 5.47 -6.63 -7.18
CA VAL A 349 6.12 -5.47 -7.77
C VAL A 349 7.62 -5.71 -7.75
N ALA A 350 8.24 -5.78 -8.93
CA ALA A 350 9.68 -5.80 -9.06
C ALA A 350 10.25 -4.39 -8.87
N PHE A 351 11.35 -4.27 -8.12
CA PHE A 351 12.03 -3.00 -7.92
C PHE A 351 12.95 -2.69 -9.09
N ARG A 352 12.92 -1.43 -9.55
CA ARG A 352 13.72 -0.98 -10.68
C ARG A 352 15.21 -1.12 -10.35
N ASN A 353 15.99 -1.47 -11.38
CA ASN A 353 17.46 -1.53 -11.33
C ASN A 353 18.09 -2.51 -10.33
N THR A 354 17.32 -3.23 -9.51
CA THR A 354 17.84 -4.26 -8.59
C THR A 354 18.35 -5.53 -9.29
N LEU A 355 18.13 -5.60 -10.61
CA LEU A 355 18.57 -6.68 -11.50
C LEU A 355 19.69 -6.24 -12.46
N GLY A 356 20.08 -4.95 -12.44
CA GLY A 356 21.15 -4.38 -13.28
C GLY A 356 22.54 -4.80 -12.83
N GLU A 357 23.47 -4.90 -13.79
CA GLU A 357 24.76 -5.58 -13.73
C GLU A 357 25.60 -5.33 -12.46
N ALA A 358 25.69 -6.35 -11.61
CA ALA A 358 26.97 -6.68 -11.00
C ALA A 358 27.76 -7.49 -12.04
N GLN A 359 28.42 -6.79 -12.98
CA GLN A 359 29.56 -7.34 -13.71
C GLN A 359 30.84 -6.79 -13.09
#